data_AF-B8MPT5-F1
#
_entry.id   AF-B8MPT5-F1
#
_cell.length_a   1.000
_cell.length_b   1.000
_cell.length_c   1.000
_cell.angle_alpha   90.00
_cell.angle_beta   90.00
_cell.angle_gamma   90.00
#
_symmetry.space_group_name_H-M   'P 1'
#
loop_
_entity.id
_entity.type
_entity.pdbx_description
1 polymer ?
#
loop_
_entity_poly.entity_id
_entity_poly.type
_entity_poly.pdbx_seq_one_letter_code
_entity_poly.pdbx_strand_id
1 'polypeptide(L)'
;MPPILNKNKKDLAEQEGRILLAISDLKNERILRVAQAARIYKIPRTTLQRRLSGTQQRSQIRANSHKLTQFEEESLVKWILYLDKHGLPPRHSLVGEKWVYNLVKRRPEIELKFSRKYNYERAKCEDSNIIQEYFHRVREVILEYGILPEDIYNFDETGFAMGLCATAKVITGSD
;
A
#
# COMPACT_ATOMS: atom_id res chain seq x y z
N MET A 1 -29.75 -27.76 -7.16
CA MET A 1 -30.42 -26.68 -6.40
C MET A 1 -29.87 -25.35 -6.87
N PRO A 2 -30.69 -24.35 -7.22
CA PRO A 2 -30.17 -23.03 -7.53
C PRO A 2 -29.72 -22.33 -6.22
N PRO A 3 -28.72 -21.45 -6.25
CA PRO A 3 -28.21 -20.77 -5.06
C PRO A 3 -29.29 -19.84 -4.49
N ILE A 4 -29.40 -19.81 -3.16
CA ILE A 4 -30.27 -18.89 -2.43
C ILE A 4 -29.80 -17.46 -2.71
N LEU A 5 -30.70 -16.63 -3.26
CA LEU A 5 -30.43 -15.24 -3.66
C LEU A 5 -29.84 -14.45 -2.49
N ASN A 6 -28.60 -14.02 -2.66
CA ASN A 6 -27.87 -13.16 -1.75
C ASN A 6 -28.55 -11.78 -1.74
N LYS A 7 -29.00 -11.27 -0.58
CA LYS A 7 -29.66 -9.96 -0.50
C LYS A 7 -28.83 -8.87 -1.20
N ASN A 8 -29.48 -8.11 -2.08
CA ASN A 8 -28.84 -7.07 -2.90
C ASN A 8 -28.14 -6.02 -2.01
N LYS A 9 -26.91 -5.60 -2.38
CA LYS A 9 -26.15 -4.53 -1.68
C LYS A 9 -26.97 -3.26 -1.44
N LYS A 10 -27.91 -2.96 -2.33
CA LYS A 10 -28.83 -1.83 -2.25
C LYS A 10 -29.78 -1.92 -1.04
N ASP A 11 -30.30 -3.11 -0.76
CA ASP A 11 -31.20 -3.38 0.39
C ASP A 11 -30.46 -3.20 1.73
N LEU A 12 -29.19 -3.59 1.79
CA LEU A 12 -28.33 -3.38 2.97
C LEU A 12 -28.02 -1.90 3.22
N ALA A 13 -27.76 -1.12 2.17
CA ALA A 13 -27.52 0.32 2.29
C ALA A 13 -28.78 1.07 2.74
N GLU A 14 -29.94 0.72 2.19
CA GLU A 14 -31.24 1.28 2.58
C GLU A 14 -31.60 0.94 4.03
N GLN A 15 -31.35 -0.31 4.46
CA GLN A 15 -31.55 -0.73 5.85
C GLN A 15 -30.68 0.09 6.81
N GLU A 16 -29.44 0.37 6.43
CA GLU A 16 -28.49 1.13 7.25
C GLU A 16 -28.86 2.61 7.34
N GLY A 17 -29.31 3.20 6.23
CA GLY A 17 -29.86 4.55 6.23
C GLY A 17 -31.02 4.71 7.23
N ARG A 18 -31.95 3.75 7.27
CA ARG A 18 -33.06 3.75 8.25
C ARG A 18 -32.55 3.65 9.69
N ILE A 19 -31.53 2.84 9.95
CA ILE A 19 -30.96 2.69 11.30
C ILE A 19 -30.31 4.00 11.75
N LEU A 20 -29.53 4.67 10.89
CA LEU A 20 -28.91 5.95 11.22
C LEU A 20 -29.95 7.04 11.50
N LEU A 21 -31.04 7.07 10.71
CA LEU A 21 -32.14 8.01 10.92
C LEU A 21 -32.86 7.76 12.25
N ALA A 22 -33.14 6.49 12.58
CA ALA A 22 -33.73 6.11 13.86
C ALA A 22 -32.84 6.47 15.07
N ILE A 23 -31.52 6.32 14.95
CA ILE A 23 -30.56 6.73 16.00
C ILE A 23 -30.54 8.25 16.14
N SER A 24 -30.56 8.99 15.03
CA SER A 24 -30.62 10.46 15.05
C SER A 24 -31.86 10.96 15.77
N ASP A 25 -33.04 10.43 15.46
CA ASP A 25 -34.29 10.84 16.10
C ASP A 25 -34.38 10.49 17.58
N LEU A 26 -33.77 9.38 18.01
CA LEU A 26 -33.66 9.03 19.42
C LEU A 26 -32.71 9.98 20.16
N LYS A 27 -31.61 10.41 19.52
CA LYS A 27 -30.66 11.37 20.10
C LYS A 27 -31.21 12.79 20.17
N ASN A 28 -32.00 13.19 19.17
CA ASN A 28 -32.65 14.49 19.11
C ASN A 28 -33.99 14.54 19.87
N GLU A 29 -34.28 13.53 20.71
CA GLU A 29 -35.48 13.41 21.53
C GLU A 29 -36.83 13.48 20.79
N ARG A 30 -36.84 13.35 19.46
CA ARG A 30 -38.06 13.28 18.64
C ARG A 30 -38.87 12.03 18.93
N ILE A 31 -38.17 10.95 19.29
CA ILE A 31 -38.76 9.69 19.69
C ILE A 31 -38.13 9.32 21.03
N LEU A 32 -38.96 9.06 22.04
CA LEU A 32 -38.48 8.74 23.40
C LEU A 32 -38.20 7.26 23.60
N ARG A 33 -38.84 6.38 22.81
CA ARG A 33 -38.80 4.92 23.01
C ARG A 33 -38.16 4.22 21.82
N VAL A 34 -37.13 3.39 22.10
CA VAL A 34 -36.45 2.56 21.10
C VAL A 34 -37.42 1.62 20.36
N ALA A 35 -38.43 1.09 21.06
CA ALA A 35 -39.47 0.24 20.45
C ALA A 35 -40.34 0.99 19.43
N GLN A 36 -40.59 2.28 19.69
CA GLN A 36 -41.38 3.14 18.81
C GLN A 36 -40.58 3.48 17.55
N ALA A 37 -39.31 3.87 17.72
CA ALA A 37 -38.39 4.11 16.60
C ALA A 37 -38.26 2.86 15.71
N ALA A 38 -38.13 1.67 16.29
CA ALA A 38 -38.06 0.41 15.55
C ALA A 38 -39.31 0.14 14.68
N ARG A 39 -40.52 0.45 15.18
CA ARG A 39 -41.77 0.31 14.42
C ARG A 39 -41.87 1.33 13.28
N ILE A 40 -41.60 2.61 13.57
CA ILE A 40 -41.67 3.71 12.59
C ILE A 40 -40.73 3.44 11.42
N TYR A 41 -39.48 3.09 11.72
CA TYR A 41 -38.44 2.87 10.73
C TYR A 41 -38.43 1.46 10.13
N LYS A 42 -39.34 0.57 10.56
CA LYS A 42 -39.44 -0.83 10.13
C LYS A 42 -38.10 -1.60 10.28
N ILE A 43 -37.48 -1.47 11.45
CA ILE A 43 -36.20 -2.13 11.79
C ILE A 43 -36.43 -3.08 12.97
N PRO A 44 -35.78 -4.27 13.01
CA PRO A 44 -35.79 -5.10 14.20
C PRO A 44 -35.25 -4.36 15.43
N ARG A 45 -36.02 -4.35 16.53
CA ARG A 45 -35.63 -3.68 17.79
C ARG A 45 -34.26 -4.10 18.29
N THR A 46 -33.93 -5.39 18.18
CA THR A 46 -32.63 -5.96 18.57
C THR A 46 -31.47 -5.36 17.77
N THR A 47 -31.68 -5.08 16.49
CA THR A 47 -30.67 -4.44 15.63
C THR A 47 -30.45 -3.00 16.08
N LEU A 48 -31.51 -2.23 16.32
CA LEU A 48 -31.42 -0.85 16.79
C LEU A 48 -30.75 -0.75 18.18
N GLN A 49 -31.10 -1.64 19.12
CA GLN A 49 -30.45 -1.73 20.43
C GLN A 49 -28.94 -2.02 20.30
N ARG A 50 -28.57 -3.03 19.51
CA ARG A 50 -27.17 -3.39 19.28
C ARG A 50 -26.35 -2.22 18.70
N ARG A 51 -26.97 -1.41 17.83
CA ARG A 51 -26.35 -0.20 17.27
C ARG A 51 -26.21 0.91 18.31
N LEU A 52 -27.21 1.13 19.15
CA LEU A 52 -27.12 2.08 20.28
C LEU A 52 -26.04 1.69 21.28
N SER A 53 -25.82 0.39 21.49
CA SER A 53 -24.71 -0.14 22.31
C SER A 53 -23.34 -0.04 21.64
N GLY A 54 -23.21 0.61 20.47
CA GLY A 54 -21.92 0.91 19.84
C GLY A 54 -21.49 -0.05 18.73
N THR A 55 -22.31 -1.02 18.34
CA THR A 55 -21.95 -1.91 17.22
C THR A 55 -21.95 -1.14 15.90
N GLN A 56 -20.82 -1.14 15.19
CA GLN A 56 -20.71 -0.51 13.88
C GLN A 56 -21.14 -1.43 12.73
N GLN A 57 -21.26 -0.86 11.53
CA GLN A 57 -21.71 -1.62 10.37
C GLN A 57 -20.62 -2.58 9.97
N ARG A 58 -20.99 -3.81 9.59
CA ARG A 58 -19.98 -4.82 9.25
C ARG A 58 -19.06 -4.38 8.10
N SER A 59 -19.54 -3.55 7.18
CA SER A 59 -18.73 -2.94 6.11
C SER A 59 -17.77 -1.86 6.60
N GLN A 60 -18.08 -1.18 7.70
CA GLN A 60 -17.22 -0.18 8.34
C GLN A 60 -16.19 -0.84 9.27
N ILE A 61 -16.50 -2.04 9.77
CA ILE A 61 -15.60 -2.80 10.64
C ILE A 61 -14.56 -3.53 9.80
N ARG A 62 -13.29 -3.31 10.13
CA ARG A 62 -12.16 -4.03 9.53
C ARG A 62 -12.25 -5.52 9.83
N ALA A 63 -11.87 -6.37 8.87
CA ALA A 63 -11.84 -7.80 9.10
C ALA A 63 -10.83 -8.16 10.21
N ASN A 64 -11.15 -9.18 11.01
CA ASN A 64 -10.32 -9.62 12.14
C ASN A 64 -8.90 -10.09 11.73
N SER A 65 -8.64 -10.23 10.44
CA SER A 65 -7.32 -10.59 9.87
C SER A 65 -6.34 -9.43 9.76
N HIS A 66 -6.74 -8.21 10.13
CA HIS A 66 -5.85 -7.05 10.19
C HIS A 66 -5.26 -6.88 11.60
N LYS A 67 -3.94 -6.88 11.70
CA LYS A 67 -3.21 -6.61 12.96
C LYS A 67 -3.05 -5.11 13.25
N LEU A 68 -2.99 -4.30 12.19
CA LEU A 68 -2.85 -2.85 12.28
C LEU A 68 -4.21 -2.17 12.10
N THR A 69 -4.34 -0.95 12.60
CA THR A 69 -5.42 -0.03 12.24
C THR A 69 -5.22 0.50 10.82
N GLN A 70 -6.25 1.14 10.27
CA GLN A 70 -6.17 1.75 8.94
C GLN A 70 -5.08 2.83 8.87
N PHE A 71 -5.00 3.67 9.90
CA PHE A 71 -4.03 4.77 9.98
C PHE A 71 -2.59 4.26 10.13
N GLU A 72 -2.39 3.21 10.94
CA GLU A 72 -1.07 2.58 11.08
C GLU A 72 -0.62 1.94 9.76
N GLU A 73 -1.52 1.26 9.05
CA GLU A 73 -1.20 0.66 7.75
C GLU A 73 -0.87 1.73 6.70
N GLU A 74 -1.60 2.85 6.68
CA GLU A 74 -1.30 3.99 5.81
C GLU A 74 0.04 4.66 6.15
N SER A 75 0.33 4.84 7.43
CA SER A 75 1.61 5.41 7.89
C SER A 75 2.78 4.51 7.52
N LEU A 76 2.61 3.19 7.65
CA LEU A 76 3.60 2.21 7.24
C LEU A 76 3.84 2.25 5.73
N VAL A 77 2.78 2.28 4.92
CA VAL A 77 2.91 2.39 3.45
C VAL A 77 3.66 3.67 3.06
N LYS A 78 3.31 4.81 3.67
CA LYS A 78 4.03 6.08 3.45
C LYS A 78 5.51 5.97 3.81
N TRP A 79 5.83 5.32 4.92
CA TRP A 79 7.21 5.10 5.35
C TRP A 79 7.99 4.19 4.39
N ILE A 80 7.37 3.12 3.88
CA ILE A 80 7.98 2.23 2.87
C ILE A 80 8.29 3.01 1.59
N LEU A 81 7.34 3.80 1.09
CA LEU A 81 7.52 4.61 -0.12
C LEU A 81 8.59 5.68 0.06
N TYR A 82 8.66 6.29 1.24
CA TYR A 82 9.70 7.25 1.59
C TYR A 82 11.10 6.59 1.53
N LEU A 83 11.25 5.41 2.13
CA LEU A 83 12.51 4.67 2.11
C LEU A 83 12.94 4.25 0.71
N ASP A 84 12.00 3.78 -0.09
CA ASP A 84 12.24 3.39 -1.47
C ASP A 84 12.73 4.57 -2.32
N LYS A 85 12.08 5.73 -2.18
CA LYS A 85 12.49 6.98 -2.83
C LYS A 85 13.92 7.39 -2.48
N HIS A 86 14.40 7.03 -1.29
CA HIS A 86 15.77 7.30 -0.84
C HIS A 86 16.76 6.17 -1.15
N GLY A 87 16.38 5.18 -1.96
CA GLY A 87 17.25 4.08 -2.36
C GLY A 87 17.52 3.07 -1.24
N LEU A 88 16.71 3.09 -0.17
CA LEU A 88 16.85 2.22 1.00
C LEU A 88 15.59 1.37 1.22
N PRO A 89 15.10 0.63 0.20
CA PRO A 89 13.85 -0.10 0.33
C PRO A 89 13.94 -1.13 1.46
N PRO A 90 12.96 -1.16 2.37
CA PRO A 90 13.01 -2.03 3.54
C PRO A 90 12.92 -3.49 3.12
N ARG A 91 13.67 -4.34 3.83
CA ARG A 91 13.52 -5.80 3.70
C ARG A 91 12.14 -6.21 4.20
N HIS A 92 11.53 -7.21 3.56
CA HIS A 92 10.24 -7.72 4.00
C HIS A 92 10.25 -8.18 5.47
N SER A 93 11.38 -8.73 5.96
CA SER A 93 11.54 -9.14 7.37
C SER A 93 11.49 -7.98 8.36
N LEU A 94 11.87 -6.77 7.94
CA LEU A 94 11.82 -5.57 8.79
C LEU A 94 10.37 -5.11 9.05
N VAL A 95 9.49 -5.32 8.07
CA VAL A 95 8.06 -5.00 8.17
C VAL A 95 7.27 -6.16 8.78
N GLY A 96 7.65 -7.38 8.43
CA GLY A 96 7.19 -8.61 9.06
C GLY A 96 7.12 -9.78 8.09
N GLU A 97 7.39 -10.99 8.59
CA GLU A 97 7.65 -12.15 7.73
C GLU A 97 6.47 -12.61 6.87
N LYS A 98 5.32 -12.88 7.50
CA LYS A 98 4.19 -13.56 6.83
C LYS A 98 3.10 -12.62 6.35
N TRP A 99 2.88 -11.51 7.06
CA TRP A 99 1.72 -10.65 6.80
C TRP A 99 1.98 -9.60 5.72
N VAL A 100 3.25 -9.31 5.40
CA VAL A 100 3.68 -8.42 4.30
C VAL A 100 3.08 -8.87 2.96
N TYR A 101 3.01 -10.18 2.70
CA TYR A 101 2.40 -10.69 1.47
C TYR A 101 0.93 -10.26 1.32
N ASN A 102 0.18 -10.30 2.43
CA ASN A 102 -1.20 -9.86 2.45
C ASN A 102 -1.31 -8.33 2.38
N LEU A 103 -0.36 -7.60 2.98
CA LEU A 103 -0.29 -6.14 2.88
C LEU A 103 -0.12 -5.71 1.42
N VAL A 104 0.89 -6.24 0.73
CA VAL A 104 1.19 -5.95 -0.68
C VAL A 104 0.00 -6.31 -1.57
N LYS A 105 -0.65 -7.46 -1.34
CA LYS A 105 -1.87 -7.84 -2.09
C LYS A 105 -3.03 -6.85 -1.92
N ARG A 106 -3.14 -6.17 -0.77
CA ARG A 106 -4.21 -5.19 -0.50
C ARG A 106 -3.87 -3.76 -0.92
N ARG A 107 -2.59 -3.44 -1.04
CA ARG A 107 -2.07 -2.09 -1.25
C ARG A 107 -1.31 -2.06 -2.56
N PRO A 108 -1.97 -1.74 -3.69
CA PRO A 108 -1.35 -1.72 -5.01
C PRO A 108 -0.29 -0.61 -5.15
N GLU A 109 -0.12 0.25 -4.13
CA GLU A 109 0.93 1.27 -4.13
C GLU A 109 2.33 0.69 -3.87
N ILE A 110 2.41 -0.53 -3.32
CA ILE A 110 3.67 -1.18 -2.94
C ILE A 110 3.77 -2.60 -3.50
N GLU A 111 4.99 -3.04 -3.77
CA GLU A 111 5.26 -4.34 -4.34
C GLU A 111 6.51 -4.99 -3.73
N LEU A 112 6.65 -6.30 -3.93
CA LEU A 112 7.81 -7.07 -3.50
C LEU A 112 8.75 -7.29 -4.68
N LYS A 113 9.95 -6.72 -4.62
CA LYS A 113 11.00 -6.92 -5.61
C LYS A 113 12.22 -7.60 -4.97
N PHE A 114 13.00 -8.28 -5.80
CA PHE A 114 14.34 -8.72 -5.41
C PHE A 114 15.33 -7.59 -5.70
N SER A 115 16.11 -7.21 -4.70
CA SER A 115 17.20 -6.26 -4.88
C SER A 115 18.22 -6.85 -5.85
N ARG A 116 18.59 -6.08 -6.87
CA ARG A 116 19.71 -6.47 -7.75
C ARG A 116 21.00 -6.45 -6.94
N LYS A 117 21.89 -7.40 -7.20
CA LYS A 117 23.20 -7.45 -6.55
C LYS A 117 23.99 -6.24 -7.03
N TYR A 118 24.38 -5.39 -6.10
CA TYR A 118 25.25 -4.26 -6.36
C TYR A 118 26.66 -4.59 -5.86
N ASN A 119 27.69 -4.22 -6.61
CA ASN A 119 29.06 -4.41 -6.15
C ASN A 119 29.37 -3.36 -5.07
N TYR A 120 29.66 -3.82 -3.86
CA TYR A 120 29.87 -2.94 -2.70
C TYR A 120 31.12 -2.06 -2.85
N GLU A 121 32.19 -2.58 -3.45
CA GLU A 121 33.39 -1.78 -3.73
C GLU A 121 33.08 -0.67 -4.73
N ARG A 122 32.26 -0.98 -5.74
CA ARG A 122 31.77 0.02 -6.69
C ARG A 122 30.97 1.13 -6.00
N ALA A 123 30.05 0.77 -5.10
CA ALA A 123 29.27 1.75 -4.33
C ALA A 123 30.14 2.70 -3.50
N LYS A 124 31.27 2.23 -2.98
CA LYS A 124 32.21 3.07 -2.21
C LYS A 124 32.97 4.06 -3.08
N CYS A 125 33.21 3.72 -4.34
CA CYS A 125 34.00 4.52 -5.26
C CYS A 125 33.16 5.47 -6.12
N GLU A 126 31.83 5.35 -6.09
CA GLU A 126 30.91 6.17 -6.87
C GLU A 126 30.57 7.50 -6.19
N ASP A 127 31.44 8.50 -6.38
CA ASP A 127 31.12 9.89 -6.05
C ASP A 127 30.32 10.53 -7.20
N SER A 128 29.13 11.06 -6.89
CA SER A 128 28.26 11.70 -7.87
C SER A 128 28.95 12.83 -8.65
N ASN A 129 29.82 13.61 -8.01
CA ASN A 129 30.49 14.73 -8.66
C ASN A 129 31.51 14.22 -9.69
N ILE A 130 32.31 13.23 -9.31
CA ILE A 130 33.33 12.63 -10.18
C ILE A 130 32.68 11.96 -11.39
N ILE A 131 31.58 11.23 -11.16
CA ILE A 131 30.83 10.57 -12.25
C ILE A 131 30.23 11.61 -13.20
N GLN A 132 29.58 12.65 -12.67
CA GLN A 132 29.00 13.70 -13.49
C GLN A 132 30.06 14.44 -14.32
N GLU A 133 31.20 14.79 -13.70
CA GLU A 133 32.30 15.45 -14.37
C GLU A 133 32.90 14.58 -15.49
N TYR A 134 33.07 13.28 -15.25
CA TYR A 134 33.50 12.34 -16.28
C TYR A 134 32.55 12.34 -17.48
N PHE A 135 31.24 12.19 -17.26
CA PHE A 135 30.27 12.17 -18.35
C PHE A 135 30.15 13.53 -19.06
N HIS A 136 30.36 14.64 -18.36
CA HIS A 136 30.43 15.96 -18.97
C HIS A 136 31.59 16.04 -19.97
N ARG A 137 32.80 15.66 -19.54
CA ARG A 137 33.99 15.65 -20.40
C ARG A 137 33.84 14.72 -21.59
N VAL A 138 33.30 13.52 -21.39
CA VAL A 138 33.03 12.58 -22.50
C VAL A 138 32.07 13.21 -23.52
N ARG A 139 31.03 13.89 -23.05
CA ARG A 139 30.06 14.57 -23.93
C ARG A 139 30.69 15.73 -24.69
N GLU A 140 31.56 16.51 -24.06
CA GLU A 140 32.31 17.58 -24.73
C GLU A 140 33.19 17.03 -25.86
N VAL A 141 33.92 15.95 -25.62
CA VAL A 141 34.76 15.29 -26.64
C VAL A 141 33.91 14.73 -27.78
N ILE A 142 32.78 14.07 -27.49
CA ILE A 142 31.87 13.58 -28.54
C ILE A 142 31.42 14.72 -29.45
N LEU A 143 31.09 15.89 -28.88
CA LEU A 143 30.66 17.07 -29.62
C LEU A 143 31.80 17.72 -30.41
N GLU A 144 32.98 17.86 -29.80
CA GLU A 144 34.16 18.47 -30.41
C GLU A 144 34.62 17.71 -31.66
N TYR A 145 34.66 16.37 -31.57
CA TYR A 145 35.11 15.51 -32.65
C TYR A 145 33.97 15.02 -33.56
N GLY A 146 32.72 15.42 -33.29
CA GLY A 146 31.55 15.04 -34.09
C GLY A 146 31.32 13.52 -34.15
N ILE A 147 31.61 12.80 -33.06
CA ILE A 147 31.49 11.34 -33.00
C ILE A 147 30.00 10.98 -33.04
N LEU A 148 29.62 10.15 -34.01
CA LEU A 148 28.25 9.70 -34.16
C LEU A 148 27.93 8.60 -33.14
N PRO A 149 26.68 8.50 -32.65
CA PRO A 149 26.28 7.44 -31.73
C PRO A 149 26.56 6.03 -32.27
N GLU A 150 26.51 5.86 -33.60
CA GLU A 150 26.81 4.61 -34.31
C GLU A 150 28.29 4.20 -34.19
N ASP A 151 29.19 5.14 -33.93
CA ASP A 151 30.63 4.91 -33.79
C ASP A 151 31.07 4.70 -32.33
N ILE A 152 30.12 4.63 -31.39
CA ILE A 152 30.39 4.38 -29.96
C ILE A 152 30.25 2.88 -29.69
N TYR A 153 31.38 2.20 -29.52
CA TYR A 153 31.43 0.78 -29.20
C TYR A 153 31.67 0.59 -27.70
N ASN A 154 30.84 -0.25 -27.05
CA ASN A 154 31.10 -0.70 -25.69
C ASN A 154 32.23 -1.74 -25.73
N PHE A 155 33.29 -1.50 -24.98
CA PHE A 155 34.40 -2.44 -24.84
C PHE A 155 34.45 -2.91 -23.38
N ASP A 156 33.83 -4.05 -23.08
CA ASP A 156 33.80 -4.63 -21.75
C ASP A 156 34.41 -6.04 -21.72
N GLU A 157 35.27 -6.30 -20.72
CA GLU A 157 35.70 -7.66 -20.41
C GLU A 157 34.58 -8.41 -19.68
N THR A 158 34.27 -9.62 -20.14
CA THR A 158 33.32 -10.52 -19.47
C THR A 158 33.98 -11.17 -18.24
N GLY A 159 34.06 -10.44 -17.13
CA GLY A 159 34.62 -10.94 -15.87
C GLY A 159 33.57 -11.50 -14.90
N PHE A 160 33.88 -12.61 -14.22
CA PHE A 160 33.08 -13.11 -13.10
C PHE A 160 33.18 -12.16 -11.89
N ALA A 161 32.03 -11.65 -11.41
CA ALA A 161 32.00 -10.70 -10.30
C ALA A 161 32.18 -11.37 -8.93
N MET A 162 33.40 -11.29 -8.38
CA MET A 162 33.73 -11.62 -6.99
C MET A 162 33.26 -10.47 -6.07
N GLY A 163 32.64 -10.78 -4.92
CA GLY A 163 32.22 -9.77 -3.93
C GLY A 163 30.77 -9.25 -4.02
N LEU A 164 29.90 -9.91 -4.80
CA LEU A 164 28.50 -9.52 -4.92
C LEU A 164 27.72 -9.68 -3.60
N CYS A 165 27.03 -8.63 -3.15
CA CYS A 165 26.05 -8.73 -2.07
C CYS A 165 24.93 -9.72 -2.42
N ALA A 166 24.42 -10.46 -1.43
CA ALA A 166 23.33 -11.43 -1.66
C ALA A 166 22.04 -10.73 -2.11
N THR A 167 21.28 -11.40 -2.98
CA THR A 167 19.92 -10.96 -3.35
C THR A 167 19.03 -10.93 -2.11
N ALA A 168 18.35 -9.83 -1.86
CA ALA A 168 17.39 -9.70 -0.78
C ALA A 168 16.00 -9.36 -1.33
N LYS A 169 14.96 -9.87 -0.68
CA LYS A 169 13.58 -9.51 -1.01
C LYS A 169 13.19 -8.25 -0.23
N VAL A 170 12.94 -7.17 -0.97
CA VAL A 170 12.64 -5.83 -0.47
C VAL A 170 11.24 -5.40 -0.91
N ILE A 171 10.67 -4.43 -0.20
CA ILE A 171 9.38 -3.82 -0.53
C ILE A 171 9.66 -2.46 -1.14
N THR A 172 9.12 -2.19 -2.32
CA THR A 172 9.31 -0.94 -3.08
C THR A 172 7.95 -0.32 -3.43
N GLY A 173 7.95 0.91 -3.93
CA GLY A 173 6.80 1.47 -4.65
C GLY A 173 6.51 0.68 -5.92
N SER A 174 5.23 0.66 -6.30
CA SER A 174 4.76 0.11 -7.57
C SER A 174 4.80 1.22 -8.62
N ASP A 175 5.92 1.33 -9.33
CA ASP A 175 6.12 2.22 -10.49
C ASP A 175 5.89 1.45 -11.80
#